data_AF-R4U3C3-F1
#
_entry.id   AF-R4U3C3-F1
#
_cell.length_a   1.000
_cell.length_b   1.000
_cell.length_c   1.000
_cell.angle_alpha   90.00
_cell.angle_beta   90.00
_cell.angle_gamma   90.00
#
_symmetry.space_group_name_H-M   'P 1'
#
loop_
_entity.id
_entity.type
_entity.pdbx_description
1 polymer ?
#
loop_
_entity_poly.entity_id
_entity_poly.type
_entity_poly.pdbx_seq_one_letter_code
_entity_poly.pdbx_strand_id
1 'polypeptide(L)'
;MLPKEQRKDLMTLGVIAAPSIWPNDPKHVTAQEIKNALKNNVQTAIEQIQPKAKLNVDYDFTVSRDDHGAIIDTLDFTSSIAANRTVYVIVRSLDDSGYLKNVSNAKDVVFTQDTRSDISTVDTIAAPLTVPAEDGNAVTEAEVRAALNPKVVDAVNALDPTPNVSINDLTYAIYTDEQAETILPDTIDLVGDAYPVWIIITAESNNQKIWGKTQTPINVILPKIV
;
A
#
# COMPACT_ATOMS: atom_id res chain seq x y z
N MET A 1 3.97 35.09 17.14
CA MET A 1 5.18 34.26 17.31
C MET A 1 5.59 34.28 18.77
N LEU A 2 6.08 33.16 19.32
CA LEU A 2 6.62 33.14 20.68
C LEU A 2 8.04 33.76 20.69
N PRO A 3 8.42 34.48 21.75
CA PRO A 3 9.82 34.84 22.02
C PRO A 3 10.72 33.60 21.93
N LYS A 4 11.95 33.75 21.42
CA LYS A 4 12.87 32.62 21.13
C LYS A 4 13.09 31.72 22.36
N GLU A 5 13.09 32.29 23.55
CA GLU A 5 13.27 31.56 24.81
C GLU A 5 12.05 30.71 25.20
N GLN A 6 10.86 31.10 24.76
CA GLN A 6 9.59 30.38 24.99
C GLN A 6 9.30 29.32 23.93
N ARG A 7 10.09 29.28 22.84
CA ARG A 7 9.99 28.22 21.83
C ARG A 7 10.46 26.89 22.40
N LYS A 8 9.76 25.82 22.02
CA LYS A 8 10.06 24.46 22.47
C LYS A 8 11.25 23.90 21.73
N ASP A 9 12.11 23.21 22.46
CA ASP A 9 13.37 22.68 21.95
C ASP A 9 13.16 21.30 21.35
N LEU A 10 13.56 21.10 20.09
CA LEU A 10 13.47 19.79 19.43
C LEU A 10 14.39 18.74 20.05
N MET A 11 15.36 19.13 20.88
CA MET A 11 16.15 18.20 21.68
C MET A 11 15.31 17.37 22.66
N THR A 12 14.13 17.86 23.05
CA THR A 12 13.19 17.13 23.94
C THR A 12 12.25 16.21 23.17
N LEU A 13 12.41 16.05 21.86
CA LEU A 13 11.58 15.16 21.06
C LEU A 13 11.64 13.73 21.60
N GLY A 14 10.46 13.14 21.79
CA GLY A 14 10.31 11.79 22.29
C GLY A 14 10.62 10.73 21.23
N VAL A 15 10.04 9.55 21.42
CA VAL A 15 10.08 8.45 20.46
C VAL A 15 9.18 8.77 19.28
N ILE A 16 9.64 8.43 18.07
CA ILE A 16 8.80 8.42 16.88
C ILE A 16 8.39 6.97 16.64
N ALA A 17 7.08 6.71 16.59
CA ALA A 17 6.58 5.37 16.33
C ALA A 17 6.93 4.90 14.91
N ALA A 18 7.10 3.59 14.73
CA ALA A 18 7.17 2.96 13.42
C ALA A 18 5.85 3.17 12.65
N PRO A 19 5.88 3.27 11.30
CA PRO A 19 4.67 3.45 10.53
C PRO A 19 3.79 2.19 10.62
N SER A 20 2.48 2.41 10.73
CA SER A 20 1.48 1.34 10.70
C SER A 20 1.05 0.93 9.28
N ILE A 21 1.43 1.73 8.28
CA ILE A 21 1.16 1.49 6.87
C ILE A 21 2.49 1.38 6.15
N TRP A 22 2.66 0.27 5.44
CA TRP A 22 3.81 0.03 4.60
C TRP A 22 3.61 0.63 3.21
N PRO A 23 4.70 1.06 2.55
CA PRO A 23 4.71 1.38 1.12
C PRO A 23 4.11 0.26 0.27
N ASN A 24 3.76 0.60 -0.97
CA ASN A 24 3.12 -0.34 -1.89
C ASN A 24 4.04 -1.52 -2.24
N ASP A 25 5.36 -1.30 -2.35
CA ASP A 25 6.37 -2.37 -2.43
C ASP A 25 7.20 -2.38 -1.14
N PRO A 26 6.92 -3.28 -0.18
CA PRO A 26 7.70 -3.36 1.04
C PRO A 26 9.08 -4.01 0.86
N LYS A 27 9.40 -4.57 -0.31
CA LYS A 27 10.73 -5.16 -0.58
C LYS A 27 11.77 -4.08 -0.83
N HIS A 28 11.40 -3.03 -1.57
CA HIS A 28 12.28 -1.91 -1.90
C HIS A 28 11.60 -0.59 -1.57
N VAL A 29 11.90 -0.07 -0.39
CA VAL A 29 11.28 1.15 0.08
C VAL A 29 12.20 2.34 -0.15
N THR A 30 11.79 3.28 -0.99
CA THR A 30 12.54 4.52 -1.27
C THR A 30 12.50 5.48 -0.08
N ALA A 31 13.51 6.35 0.03
CA ALA A 31 13.54 7.39 1.07
C ALA A 31 12.27 8.27 1.12
N GLN A 32 11.67 8.55 -0.04
CA GLN A 32 10.44 9.33 -0.13
C GLN A 32 9.25 8.58 0.47
N GLU A 33 9.14 7.27 0.23
CA GLU A 33 8.10 6.44 0.81
C GLU A 33 8.28 6.31 2.33
N ILE A 34 9.51 6.16 2.82
CA ILE A 34 9.82 6.21 4.27
C ILE A 34 9.37 7.54 4.85
N LYS A 35 9.74 8.66 4.21
CA LYS A 35 9.35 10.01 4.67
C LYS A 35 7.83 10.17 4.70
N ASN A 36 7.13 9.69 3.67
CA ASN A 36 5.66 9.73 3.61
C ASN A 36 5.02 8.87 4.71
N ALA A 37 5.50 7.65 4.94
CA ALA A 37 4.99 6.74 5.95
C ALA A 37 5.19 7.29 7.38
N LEU A 38 6.31 7.97 7.63
CA LEU A 38 6.63 8.55 8.95
C LEU A 38 5.96 9.90 9.21
N LYS A 39 5.45 10.58 8.19
CA LYS A 39 4.93 11.95 8.26
C LYS A 39 3.97 12.17 9.43
N ASN A 40 2.98 11.29 9.59
CA ASN A 40 1.98 11.41 10.65
C ASN A 40 2.59 11.11 12.03
N ASN A 41 3.46 10.11 12.13
CA ASN A 41 4.09 9.74 13.40
C ASN A 41 5.05 10.84 13.90
N VAL A 42 5.78 11.49 12.99
CA VAL A 42 6.61 12.66 13.29
C VAL A 42 5.73 13.81 13.76
N GLN A 43 4.63 14.12 13.06
CA GLN A 43 3.69 15.15 13.46
C GLN A 43 3.12 14.88 14.87
N THR A 44 2.68 13.65 15.15
CA THR A 44 2.18 13.26 16.48
C THR A 44 3.25 13.44 17.56
N ALA A 45 4.50 13.05 17.30
CA ALA A 45 5.59 13.24 18.27
C ALA A 45 5.89 14.73 18.51
N ILE A 46 5.78 15.58 17.49
CA ILE A 46 5.95 17.03 17.61
C ILE A 46 4.78 17.65 18.37
N GLU A 47 3.55 17.22 18.14
CA GLU A 47 2.35 17.72 18.81
C GLU A 47 2.38 17.46 20.32
N GLN A 48 3.04 16.39 20.77
CA GLN A 48 3.26 16.13 22.20
C GLN A 48 4.08 17.22 22.89
N ILE A 49 4.98 17.88 22.16
CA ILE A 49 5.81 18.97 22.69
C ILE A 49 5.14 20.31 22.43
N GLN A 50 4.54 20.46 21.25
CA GLN A 50 3.96 21.71 20.77
C GLN A 50 2.80 21.45 19.80
N PRO A 51 1.55 21.40 20.29
CA PRO A 51 0.36 21.06 19.50
C PRO A 51 0.07 21.97 18.31
N LYS A 52 0.66 23.18 18.28
CA LYS A 52 0.42 24.17 17.21
C LYS A 52 1.43 24.11 16.07
N ALA A 53 2.53 23.36 16.23
CA ALA A 53 3.57 23.28 15.22
C ALA A 53 3.08 22.47 14.01
N LYS A 54 3.39 22.97 12.80
CA LYS A 54 2.99 22.32 11.55
C LYS A 54 4.20 21.96 10.70
N LEU A 55 4.16 20.77 10.10
CA LEU A 55 5.15 20.36 9.10
C LEU A 55 5.20 21.37 7.94
N ASN A 56 6.41 21.64 7.44
CA ASN A 56 6.74 22.60 6.38
C ASN A 56 6.43 24.08 6.70
N VAL A 57 6.00 24.37 7.93
CA VAL A 57 5.78 25.75 8.42
C VAL A 57 6.67 26.03 9.62
N ASP A 58 6.74 25.09 10.55
CA ASP A 58 7.56 25.22 11.76
C ASP A 58 8.77 24.28 11.78
N TYR A 59 8.70 23.20 11.02
CA TYR A 59 9.75 22.20 10.98
C TYR A 59 9.72 21.40 9.67
N ASP A 60 10.85 20.78 9.35
CA ASP A 60 10.95 19.69 8.38
C ASP A 60 11.70 18.52 9.05
N PHE A 61 11.68 17.34 8.44
CA PHE A 61 12.45 16.20 8.89
C PHE A 61 13.12 15.47 7.72
N THR A 62 14.25 14.86 8.04
CA THR A 62 15.02 14.01 7.13
C THR A 62 15.07 12.59 7.68
N VAL A 63 15.17 11.62 6.77
CA VAL A 63 15.44 10.22 7.08
C VAL A 63 16.87 9.89 6.64
N SER A 64 17.54 9.06 7.42
CA SER A 64 18.95 8.71 7.22
C SER A 64 19.22 7.25 7.60
N ARG A 65 20.29 6.69 7.03
CA ARG A 65 20.71 5.30 7.25
C ARG A 65 21.42 5.09 8.59
N ASP A 66 22.03 6.15 9.12
CA ASP A 66 22.69 6.15 10.43
C ASP A 66 22.32 7.42 11.22
N ASP A 67 22.73 7.45 12.48
CA ASP A 67 22.54 8.56 13.42
C ASP A 67 23.40 9.80 13.09
N HIS A 68 24.29 9.70 12.09
CA HIS A 68 25.14 10.78 11.61
C HIS A 68 24.56 11.48 10.37
N GLY A 69 23.40 11.04 9.88
CA GLY A 69 22.71 11.67 8.75
C GLY A 69 23.17 11.16 7.39
N ALA A 70 23.78 9.97 7.31
CA ALA A 70 24.11 9.38 6.01
C ALA A 70 22.85 9.18 5.17
N ILE A 71 22.97 9.50 3.87
CA ILE A 71 21.88 9.40 2.91
C ILE A 71 21.38 7.96 2.85
N ILE A 72 20.06 7.85 2.84
CA ILE A 72 19.35 6.62 2.55
C ILE A 72 18.70 6.78 1.18
N ASP A 73 19.01 5.88 0.25
CA ASP A 73 18.37 5.85 -1.07
C ASP A 73 17.18 4.89 -1.05
N THR A 74 17.43 3.66 -0.58
CA THR A 74 16.44 2.59 -0.50
C THR A 74 16.70 1.70 0.71
N LEU A 75 15.64 1.27 1.39
CA LEU A 75 15.66 0.13 2.30
C LEU A 75 15.29 -1.13 1.54
N ASP A 76 16.21 -2.10 1.54
CA ASP A 76 16.02 -3.39 0.89
C ASP A 76 15.74 -4.48 1.93
N PHE A 77 14.57 -5.11 1.82
CA PHE A 77 14.08 -6.21 2.66
C PHE A 77 14.15 -7.58 1.95
N THR A 78 14.74 -7.67 0.76
CA THR A 78 14.87 -8.93 -0.01
C THR A 78 15.89 -9.90 0.58
N SER A 79 16.90 -9.41 1.31
CA SER A 79 17.90 -10.26 1.95
C SER A 79 17.39 -10.79 3.30
N SER A 80 17.42 -12.12 3.45
CA SER A 80 16.97 -12.87 4.65
C SER A 80 17.76 -12.59 5.93
N ILE A 81 18.81 -11.76 5.86
CA ILE A 81 19.81 -11.61 6.94
C ILE A 81 19.30 -10.69 8.07
N ALA A 82 18.31 -9.84 7.82
CA ALA A 82 17.60 -9.17 8.90
C ALA A 82 16.20 -8.77 8.45
N ALA A 83 15.19 -9.30 9.14
CA ALA A 83 13.80 -8.88 8.98
C ALA A 83 13.62 -7.40 9.34
N ASN A 84 14.45 -6.84 10.22
CA ASN A 84 14.31 -5.45 10.63
C ASN A 84 15.34 -4.54 9.95
N ARG A 85 14.94 -3.30 9.68
CA ARG A 85 15.78 -2.22 9.20
C ARG A 85 15.57 -1.01 10.09
N THR A 86 16.65 -0.39 10.55
CA THR A 86 16.56 0.85 11.32
C THR A 86 16.83 2.03 10.40
N VAL A 87 16.00 3.07 10.52
CA VAL A 87 16.28 4.38 9.95
C VAL A 87 16.33 5.42 11.06
N TYR A 88 16.98 6.53 10.78
CA TYR A 88 17.14 7.61 11.73
C TYR A 88 16.40 8.85 11.23
N VAL A 89 15.49 9.36 12.05
CA VAL A 89 14.73 10.58 11.79
C VAL A 89 15.39 11.74 12.52
N ILE A 90 15.67 12.82 11.78
CA ILE A 90 16.19 14.07 12.33
C ILE A 90 15.19 15.17 11.99
N VAL A 91 14.68 15.86 13.00
CA VAL A 91 13.72 16.95 12.85
C VAL A 91 14.44 18.28 13.04
N ARG A 92 14.21 19.23 12.14
CA ARG A 92 14.83 20.55 12.15
C ARG A 92 13.75 21.62 12.23
N SER A 93 13.88 22.57 13.14
CA SER A 93 13.03 23.76 13.14
C SER A 93 13.35 24.62 11.92
N LEU A 94 12.33 25.17 11.27
CA LEU A 94 12.52 26.18 10.24
C LEU A 94 12.89 27.53 10.89
N ASP A 95 13.66 28.35 10.17
CA ASP A 95 14.23 29.61 10.71
C ASP A 95 13.15 30.58 11.22
N ASP A 96 12.01 30.60 10.54
CA ASP A 96 10.84 31.41 10.84
C ASP A 96 9.83 30.72 11.76
N SER A 97 10.15 29.54 12.31
CA SER A 97 9.23 28.85 13.22
C SER A 97 8.88 29.73 14.40
N GLY A 98 7.57 29.92 14.61
CA GLY A 98 7.03 30.68 15.73
C GLY A 98 7.03 29.90 17.05
N TYR A 99 7.34 28.60 17.00
CA TYR A 99 7.01 27.64 18.05
C TYR A 99 8.17 26.72 18.45
N LEU A 100 9.05 26.39 17.51
CA LEU A 100 10.14 25.41 17.68
C LEU A 100 11.52 26.07 17.53
N LYS A 101 12.55 25.39 18.03
CA LYS A 101 13.96 25.75 17.84
C LYS A 101 14.85 24.51 17.81
N ASN A 102 16.07 24.70 17.28
CA ASN A 102 17.15 23.73 17.20
C ASN A 102 16.86 22.54 16.27
N VAL A 103 17.75 21.56 16.29
CA VAL A 103 17.64 20.29 15.59
C VAL A 103 17.51 19.19 16.64
N SER A 104 16.66 18.20 16.40
CA SER A 104 16.55 17.05 17.30
C SER A 104 17.81 16.19 17.26
N ASN A 105 18.04 15.40 18.31
CA ASN A 105 18.87 14.20 18.17
C ASN A 105 18.25 13.26 17.13
N ALA A 106 19.08 12.43 16.51
CA ALA A 106 18.61 11.34 15.65
C ALA A 106 17.69 10.39 16.45
N LYS A 107 16.55 10.05 15.87
CA LYS A 107 15.58 9.11 16.43
C LYS A 107 15.57 7.85 15.60
N ASP A 108 15.94 6.73 16.20
CA ASP A 108 15.84 5.44 15.58
C ASP A 108 14.37 5.05 15.41
N VAL A 109 14.02 4.58 14.21
CA VAL A 109 12.73 4.01 13.87
C VAL A 109 12.98 2.68 13.21
N VAL A 110 12.49 1.62 13.84
CA VAL A 110 12.66 0.25 13.37
C VAL A 110 11.51 -0.10 12.44
N PHE A 111 11.84 -0.32 11.17
CA PHE A 111 10.99 -0.86 10.15
C PHE A 111 11.12 -2.38 10.17
N THR A 112 10.04 -3.07 10.51
CA THR A 112 9.97 -4.54 10.56
C THR A 112 9.50 -5.09 9.24
N GLN A 113 10.20 -6.05 8.64
CA GLN A 113 9.83 -6.66 7.36
C GLN A 113 8.34 -6.93 7.32
N ASP A 114 7.74 -6.43 6.25
CA ASP A 114 6.35 -6.66 5.99
C ASP A 114 6.13 -8.14 5.69
N THR A 115 5.30 -8.79 6.50
CA THR A 115 4.95 -10.20 6.33
C THR A 115 3.78 -10.39 5.38
N ARG A 116 3.25 -9.31 4.78
CA ARG A 116 2.18 -9.39 3.80
C ARG A 116 2.61 -10.17 2.56
N SER A 117 1.68 -10.97 2.04
CA SER A 117 1.88 -11.75 0.82
C SER A 117 1.79 -10.88 -0.43
N ASP A 118 2.69 -11.10 -1.38
CA ASP A 118 2.80 -10.35 -2.63
C ASP A 118 1.89 -10.96 -3.69
N ILE A 119 0.84 -10.25 -4.12
CA ILE A 119 -0.10 -10.78 -5.12
C ILE A 119 0.41 -10.74 -6.56
N SER A 120 1.63 -10.21 -6.78
CA SER A 120 2.23 -10.16 -8.11
C SER A 120 2.52 -11.55 -8.70
N THR A 121 2.51 -12.59 -7.85
CA THR A 121 2.72 -13.99 -8.22
C THR A 121 1.43 -14.76 -8.53
N VAL A 122 0.24 -14.16 -8.35
CA VAL A 122 -1.01 -14.79 -8.79
C VAL A 122 -1.00 -14.86 -10.31
N ASP A 123 -1.03 -16.07 -10.84
CA ASP A 123 -0.98 -16.36 -12.27
C ASP A 123 -2.24 -17.06 -12.79
N THR A 124 -3.08 -17.55 -11.88
CA THR A 124 -4.24 -18.38 -12.20
C THR A 124 -5.44 -17.98 -11.35
N ILE A 125 -6.59 -17.89 -12.00
CA ILE A 125 -7.91 -17.72 -11.37
C ILE A 125 -8.80 -18.81 -11.96
N ALA A 126 -9.45 -19.58 -11.09
CA ALA A 126 -10.38 -20.60 -11.56
C ALA A 126 -11.60 -19.94 -12.22
N ALA A 127 -12.07 -20.52 -13.33
CA ALA A 127 -13.31 -20.09 -13.95
C ALA A 127 -14.51 -20.27 -13.00
N PRO A 128 -15.50 -19.36 -13.00
CA PRO A 128 -16.76 -19.62 -12.34
C PRO A 128 -17.50 -20.76 -13.04
N LEU A 129 -18.28 -21.53 -12.29
CA LEU A 129 -19.09 -22.62 -12.87
C LEU A 129 -20.28 -22.09 -13.68
N THR A 130 -20.83 -20.96 -13.23
CA THR A 130 -21.94 -20.25 -13.86
C THR A 130 -21.74 -18.76 -13.69
N VAL A 131 -22.28 -17.98 -14.62
CA VAL A 131 -22.46 -16.54 -14.45
C VAL A 131 -23.96 -16.29 -14.43
N PRO A 132 -24.53 -15.79 -13.32
CA PRO A 132 -25.96 -15.52 -13.26
C PRO A 132 -26.31 -14.42 -14.28
N ALA A 133 -27.42 -14.58 -14.98
CA ALA A 133 -27.99 -13.57 -15.86
C ALA A 133 -29.46 -13.40 -15.53
N GLU A 134 -29.82 -12.21 -15.05
CA GLU A 134 -31.21 -11.87 -14.79
C GLU A 134 -31.98 -11.65 -16.10
N ASP A 135 -31.34 -11.04 -17.10
CA ASP A 135 -31.85 -10.87 -18.45
C ASP A 135 -31.21 -11.97 -19.33
N GLY A 136 -31.88 -13.13 -19.43
CA GLY A 136 -31.30 -14.43 -19.84
C GLY A 136 -30.52 -14.54 -21.17
N ASN A 137 -30.25 -13.44 -21.87
CA ASN A 137 -29.37 -13.36 -23.04
C ASN A 137 -28.16 -12.41 -22.89
N ALA A 138 -28.09 -11.60 -21.83
CA ALA A 138 -27.01 -10.65 -21.62
C ALA A 138 -26.58 -10.65 -20.16
N VAL A 139 -25.27 -10.53 -19.94
CA VAL A 139 -24.68 -10.46 -18.61
C VAL A 139 -24.06 -9.10 -18.41
N THR A 140 -24.39 -8.48 -17.30
CA THR A 140 -23.81 -7.22 -16.86
C THR A 140 -22.40 -7.41 -16.30
N GLU A 141 -21.57 -6.37 -16.36
CA GLU A 141 -20.27 -6.37 -15.66
C GLU A 141 -20.43 -6.72 -14.17
N ALA A 142 -21.51 -6.26 -13.53
CA ALA A 142 -21.80 -6.54 -12.13
C ALA A 142 -22.03 -8.03 -11.85
N GLU A 143 -22.75 -8.73 -12.73
CA GLU A 143 -22.99 -10.18 -12.62
C GLU A 143 -21.70 -10.97 -12.88
N VAL A 144 -20.90 -10.57 -13.88
CA VAL A 144 -19.57 -11.15 -14.14
C VAL A 144 -18.68 -10.99 -12.90
N ARG A 145 -18.64 -9.79 -12.31
CA ARG A 145 -17.90 -9.53 -11.07
C ARG A 145 -18.40 -10.38 -9.92
N ALA A 146 -19.71 -10.49 -9.72
CA ALA A 146 -20.28 -11.31 -8.66
C ALA A 146 -19.84 -12.78 -8.77
N ALA A 147 -19.79 -13.34 -9.99
CA ALA A 147 -19.32 -14.69 -10.24
C ALA A 147 -17.80 -14.86 -10.03
N LEU A 148 -17.01 -13.84 -10.38
CA LEU A 148 -15.54 -13.86 -10.26
C LEU A 148 -15.05 -13.55 -8.85
N ASN A 149 -15.77 -12.76 -8.06
CA ASN A 149 -15.40 -12.38 -6.69
C ASN A 149 -14.88 -13.54 -5.82
N PRO A 150 -15.61 -14.67 -5.67
CA PRO A 150 -15.10 -15.79 -4.89
C PRO A 150 -13.84 -16.41 -5.50
N LYS A 151 -13.71 -16.44 -6.83
CA LYS A 151 -12.56 -17.02 -7.53
C LYS A 151 -11.30 -16.17 -7.40
N VAL A 152 -11.46 -14.85 -7.46
CA VAL A 152 -10.38 -13.88 -7.23
C VAL A 152 -9.89 -13.99 -5.78
N VAL A 153 -10.80 -14.06 -4.82
CA VAL A 153 -10.46 -14.26 -3.39
C VAL A 153 -9.74 -15.58 -3.16
N ASP A 154 -10.24 -16.69 -3.72
CA ASP A 154 -9.61 -18.01 -3.61
C ASP A 154 -8.19 -18.02 -4.20
N ALA A 155 -7.99 -17.39 -5.36
CA ALA A 155 -6.68 -17.30 -6.01
C ALA A 155 -5.65 -16.54 -5.16
N VAL A 156 -6.07 -15.41 -4.58
CA VAL A 156 -5.20 -14.64 -3.67
C VAL A 156 -4.97 -15.39 -2.36
N ASN A 157 -5.99 -16.05 -1.82
CA ASN A 157 -5.85 -16.85 -0.60
C ASN A 157 -4.99 -18.11 -0.80
N ALA A 158 -4.72 -18.54 -2.04
CA ALA A 158 -3.81 -19.65 -2.31
C ALA A 158 -2.32 -19.29 -2.16
N LEU A 159 -1.98 -17.99 -2.14
CA LEU A 159 -0.58 -17.52 -2.01
C LEU A 159 0.05 -17.81 -0.64
N ASP A 160 -0.77 -18.01 0.39
CA ASP A 160 -0.34 -18.13 1.77
C ASP A 160 -1.27 -19.14 2.46
N PRO A 161 -0.81 -19.96 3.43
CA PRO A 161 -1.68 -20.82 4.23
C PRO A 161 -2.53 -20.08 5.28
N THR A 162 -2.27 -18.79 5.53
CA THR A 162 -2.91 -17.93 6.54
C THR A 162 -3.96 -16.89 6.06
N PRO A 163 -4.18 -16.60 4.76
CA PRO A 163 -4.90 -15.42 4.33
C PRO A 163 -6.41 -15.64 4.47
N ASN A 164 -7.00 -14.81 5.32
CA ASN A 164 -8.43 -14.52 5.32
C ASN A 164 -8.65 -13.23 4.51
N VAL A 165 -8.19 -13.18 3.24
CA VAL A 165 -8.47 -12.04 2.35
C VAL A 165 -9.94 -12.10 1.97
N SER A 166 -10.60 -10.94 1.99
CA SER A 166 -11.98 -10.75 1.54
C SER A 166 -12.02 -9.91 0.27
N ILE A 167 -13.16 -9.84 -0.41
CA ILE A 167 -13.26 -9.03 -1.62
C ILE A 167 -13.07 -7.52 -1.36
N ASN A 168 -13.30 -7.05 -0.13
CA ASN A 168 -13.10 -5.63 0.24
C ASN A 168 -11.63 -5.26 0.42
N ASP A 169 -10.75 -6.26 0.44
CA ASP A 169 -9.30 -6.10 0.53
C ASP A 169 -8.64 -5.96 -0.84
N LEU A 170 -9.44 -6.06 -1.91
CA LEU A 170 -9.03 -6.16 -3.29
C LEU A 170 -9.84 -5.21 -4.17
N THR A 171 -9.17 -4.68 -5.19
CA THR A 171 -9.83 -4.18 -6.40
C THR A 171 -9.35 -4.99 -7.58
N TYR A 172 -10.20 -5.18 -8.59
CA TYR A 172 -9.76 -5.78 -9.84
C TYR A 172 -10.49 -5.17 -11.04
N ALA A 173 -9.80 -5.11 -12.16
CA ALA A 173 -10.36 -4.70 -13.44
C ALA A 173 -10.48 -5.93 -14.35
N ILE A 174 -11.52 -5.93 -15.19
CA ILE A 174 -11.81 -7.00 -16.14
C ILE A 174 -11.67 -6.40 -17.54
N TYR A 175 -10.95 -7.09 -18.40
CA TYR A 175 -10.63 -6.68 -19.76
C TYR A 175 -11.06 -7.74 -20.76
N THR A 176 -11.24 -7.33 -22.02
CA THR A 176 -11.57 -8.22 -23.15
C THR A 176 -10.36 -8.57 -24.02
N ASP A 177 -9.17 -8.10 -23.64
CA ASP A 177 -7.92 -8.40 -24.33
C ASP A 177 -6.76 -8.71 -23.35
N GLU A 178 -5.76 -9.42 -23.88
CA GLU A 178 -4.58 -9.87 -23.13
C GLU A 178 -3.64 -8.72 -22.74
N GLN A 179 -3.71 -7.58 -23.42
CA GLN A 179 -2.89 -6.41 -23.14
C GLN A 179 -3.51 -5.52 -22.05
N ALA A 180 -4.74 -5.84 -21.61
CA ALA A 180 -5.54 -5.05 -20.68
C ALA A 180 -5.75 -3.59 -21.16
N GLU A 181 -6.00 -3.41 -22.46
CA GLU A 181 -6.26 -2.11 -23.07
C GLU A 181 -7.76 -1.77 -23.14
N THR A 182 -8.62 -2.78 -23.23
CA THR A 182 -10.06 -2.68 -23.42
C THR A 182 -10.79 -3.22 -22.19
N ILE A 183 -11.41 -2.32 -21.43
CA ILE A 183 -12.23 -2.69 -20.27
C ILE A 183 -13.47 -3.45 -20.76
N LEU A 184 -13.90 -4.45 -19.97
CA LEU A 184 -15.15 -5.16 -20.22
C LEU A 184 -16.31 -4.16 -20.39
N PRO A 185 -17.11 -4.24 -21.46
CA PRO A 185 -18.28 -3.39 -21.61
C PRO A 185 -19.31 -3.70 -20.52
N ASP A 186 -20.21 -2.74 -20.27
CA ASP A 186 -21.27 -2.86 -19.26
C ASP A 186 -22.12 -4.12 -19.41
N THR A 187 -22.25 -4.64 -20.63
CA THR A 187 -22.97 -5.88 -20.96
C THR A 187 -22.20 -6.71 -22.00
N ILE A 188 -22.26 -8.02 -21.83
CA ILE A 188 -21.72 -9.02 -22.77
C ILE A 188 -22.76 -10.10 -23.05
N ASP A 189 -22.70 -10.70 -24.24
CA ASP A 189 -23.52 -11.85 -24.62
C ASP A 189 -22.75 -13.14 -24.32
N LEU A 190 -23.30 -14.00 -23.45
CA LEU A 190 -22.77 -15.32 -23.10
C LEU A 190 -23.67 -16.48 -23.60
N VAL A 191 -24.62 -16.23 -24.49
CA VAL A 191 -25.52 -17.25 -25.07
C VAL A 191 -24.75 -18.17 -26.04
N GLY A 192 -23.69 -17.64 -26.65
CA GLY A 192 -22.85 -18.35 -27.60
C GLY A 192 -21.76 -19.22 -26.95
N ASP A 193 -20.52 -19.00 -27.41
CA ASP A 193 -19.34 -19.70 -26.93
C ASP A 193 -18.86 -19.13 -25.58
N ALA A 194 -17.94 -19.85 -24.95
CA ALA A 194 -17.26 -19.36 -23.76
C ALA A 194 -16.51 -18.05 -24.06
N TYR A 195 -16.56 -17.10 -23.11
CA TYR A 195 -16.06 -15.74 -23.31
C TYR A 195 -14.78 -15.53 -22.50
N PRO A 196 -13.61 -15.33 -23.14
CA PRO A 196 -12.38 -15.05 -22.42
C PRO A 196 -12.39 -13.62 -21.86
N VAL A 197 -11.96 -13.48 -20.60
CA VAL A 197 -11.69 -12.19 -19.97
C VAL A 197 -10.31 -12.21 -19.33
N TRP A 198 -9.70 -11.05 -19.19
CA TRP A 198 -8.40 -10.89 -18.55
C TRP A 198 -8.54 -10.02 -17.30
N ILE A 199 -7.99 -10.50 -16.19
CA ILE A 199 -8.20 -9.90 -14.88
C ILE A 199 -6.87 -9.36 -14.36
N ILE A 200 -6.91 -8.13 -13.88
CA ILE A 200 -5.81 -7.53 -13.12
C ILE A 200 -6.29 -7.29 -11.69
N ILE A 201 -5.62 -7.91 -10.71
CA ILE A 201 -5.93 -7.77 -9.28
C ILE A 201 -4.96 -6.78 -8.65
N THR A 202 -5.47 -5.86 -7.83
CA THR A 202 -4.69 -4.90 -7.03
C THR A 202 -5.10 -5.04 -5.57
N ALA A 203 -4.13 -5.18 -4.67
CA ALA A 203 -4.40 -5.15 -3.23
C ALA A 203 -4.73 -3.72 -2.79
N GLU A 204 -5.68 -3.57 -1.87
CA GLU A 204 -5.97 -2.26 -1.29
C GLU A 204 -4.75 -1.70 -0.55
N SER A 205 -4.49 -0.40 -0.70
CA SER A 205 -3.27 0.26 -0.20
C SER A 205 -3.07 0.16 1.32
N ASN A 206 -4.16 0.01 2.07
CA ASN A 206 -4.17 -0.12 3.53
C ASN A 206 -4.29 -1.58 4.01
N ASN A 207 -4.24 -2.56 3.09
CA ASN A 207 -4.40 -3.95 3.46
C ASN A 207 -3.23 -4.44 4.31
N GLN A 208 -3.53 -5.16 5.40
CA GLN A 208 -2.52 -5.65 6.35
C GLN A 208 -2.05 -7.10 6.09
N LYS A 209 -2.56 -7.76 5.06
CA LYS A 209 -2.32 -9.18 4.75
C LYS A 209 -1.63 -9.40 3.41
N ILE A 210 -1.94 -8.56 2.43
CA ILE A 210 -1.44 -8.65 1.07
C ILE A 210 -1.00 -7.29 0.54
N TRP A 211 -0.18 -7.30 -0.49
CA TRP A 211 0.25 -6.09 -1.20
C TRP A 211 0.46 -6.36 -2.69
N GLY A 212 0.59 -5.28 -3.45
CA GLY A 212 0.97 -5.32 -4.85
C GLY A 212 -0.20 -5.45 -5.82
N LYS A 213 0.15 -5.84 -7.04
CA LYS A 213 -0.73 -5.99 -8.20
C LYS A 213 -0.20 -7.14 -9.06
N THR A 214 -1.08 -7.88 -9.72
CA THR A 214 -0.69 -8.92 -10.69
C THR A 214 0.15 -8.32 -11.81
N GLN A 215 1.27 -8.98 -12.17
CA GLN A 215 2.20 -8.44 -13.18
C GLN A 215 1.63 -8.55 -14.60
N THR A 216 0.89 -9.62 -14.88
CA THR A 216 0.26 -9.90 -16.16
C THR A 216 -1.25 -10.05 -15.98
N PRO A 217 -2.06 -9.69 -16.99
CA PRO A 217 -3.49 -9.98 -16.96
C PRO A 217 -3.74 -11.49 -16.94
N ILE A 218 -4.57 -11.96 -16.01
CA ILE A 218 -4.87 -13.38 -15.81
C ILE A 218 -6.07 -13.75 -16.66
N ASN A 219 -5.89 -14.68 -17.60
CA ASN A 219 -6.98 -15.16 -18.46
C ASN A 219 -7.95 -16.05 -17.66
N VAL A 220 -9.23 -15.71 -17.72
CA VAL A 220 -10.34 -16.50 -17.19
C VAL A 220 -11.38 -16.70 -18.29
N ILE A 221 -11.77 -17.94 -18.51
CA ILE A 221 -12.79 -18.28 -19.51
C ILE A 221 -14.14 -18.33 -18.80
N LEU A 222 -15.02 -17.37 -19.09
CA LEU A 222 -16.39 -17.36 -18.58
C LEU A 222 -17.21 -18.46 -19.27
N PRO A 223 -17.98 -19.26 -18.52
CA PRO A 223 -18.85 -20.27 -19.11
C PRO A 223 -20.01 -19.61 -19.86
N LYS A 224 -20.50 -20.29 -20.90
CA LYS A 224 -21.76 -19.92 -21.55
C LYS A 224 -22.94 -20.09 -20.58
N ILE A 225 -23.99 -19.31 -20.79
CA ILE A 225 -25.27 -19.50 -20.09
C ILE A 225 -26.02 -20.65 -20.79
N VAL A 226 -26.66 -21.50 -19.99
CA VAL A 226 -27.47 -22.63 -20.46
C VAL A 226 -28.94 -22.31 -20.28
#